data_AF-A0A520CJ72-F1
#
_entry.id   AF-A0A520CJ72-F1
#
_cell.length_a   1.000
_cell.length_b   1.000
_cell.length_c   1.000
_cell.angle_alpha   90.00
_cell.angle_beta   90.00
_cell.angle_gamma   90.00
#
_symmetry.space_group_name_H-M   'P 1'
#
loop_
_entity.id
_entity.type
_entity.pdbx_description
1 polymer ?
#
loop_
_entity_poly.entity_id
_entity_poly.type
_entity_poly.pdbx_seq_one_letter_code
_entity_poly.pdbx_strand_id
1 'polypeptide(L)'
;MKISGFSLRTCVVTICAIAAGGALASSHREAPSIAGSPKLDATDFYMFRSYDPSRTAYTTLIADYQPGQLPGGGPNYYSMDPNGLYEIHIDNNADGKEDLTFQFRFTNTLRDIALPVGDK
;
A
#
# COMPACT_ATOMS: atom_id res chain seq x y z
N MET A 1 -14.99 -34.99 43.71
CA MET A 1 -15.24 -34.52 42.33
C MET A 1 -13.92 -33.99 41.79
N LYS A 2 -13.22 -34.77 40.94
CA LYS A 2 -11.93 -34.37 40.35
C LYS A 2 -12.22 -33.55 39.09
N ILE A 3 -11.96 -32.24 39.14
CA ILE A 3 -12.04 -31.37 37.97
C ILE A 3 -10.77 -31.68 37.15
N SER A 4 -10.93 -32.35 36.02
CA SER A 4 -9.82 -32.72 35.14
C SER A 4 -9.16 -31.47 34.59
N GLY A 5 -7.84 -31.33 34.80
CA GLY A 5 -7.06 -30.20 34.34
C GLY A 5 -7.13 -30.03 32.82
N PHE A 6 -7.72 -28.92 32.39
CA PHE A 6 -7.45 -28.39 31.07
C PHE A 6 -5.94 -28.12 31.00
N SER A 7 -5.25 -28.81 30.08
CA SER A 7 -3.82 -28.65 29.89
C SER A 7 -3.51 -27.19 29.56
N LEU A 8 -2.56 -26.59 30.26
CA LEU A 8 -2.09 -25.21 30.03
C LEU A 8 -1.72 -24.98 28.56
N ARG A 9 -1.33 -26.04 27.84
CA ARG A 9 -1.01 -26.02 26.40
C ARG A 9 -2.24 -25.78 25.52
N THR A 10 -3.42 -26.25 25.92
CA THR A 10 -4.66 -26.07 25.16
C THR A 10 -5.16 -24.62 25.23
N CYS A 11 -5.02 -23.95 26.39
CA CYS A 11 -5.37 -22.53 26.53
C CYS A 11 -4.50 -21.61 25.67
N VAL A 12 -3.19 -21.86 25.58
CA VAL A 12 -2.27 -21.01 24.79
C VAL A 12 -2.59 -21.07 23.30
N VAL A 13 -2.89 -22.25 22.75
CA VAL A 13 -3.24 -22.41 21.32
C VAL A 13 -4.55 -21.69 20.99
N THR A 14 -5.57 -21.78 21.86
CA THR A 14 -6.85 -21.10 21.64
C THR A 14 -6.71 -19.57 21.73
N ILE A 15 -5.87 -19.04 22.63
CA ILE A 15 -5.60 -17.61 22.73
C ILE A 15 -4.84 -17.10 21.49
N CYS A 16 -3.84 -17.83 21.00
CA CYS A 16 -3.14 -17.47 19.76
C CYS A 16 -4.05 -17.49 18.52
N ALA A 17 -5.00 -18.42 18.46
CA ALA A 17 -5.98 -18.48 17.35
C ALA A 17 -7.00 -17.33 17.38
N ILE A 18 -7.36 -16.83 18.56
CA ILE A 18 -8.24 -15.65 18.72
C ILE A 18 -7.44 -14.34 18.50
N ALA A 19 -6.16 -14.30 18.88
CA ALA A 19 -5.27 -13.17 18.68
C ALA A 19 -4.77 -13.03 17.23
N ALA A 20 -4.89 -14.07 16.41
CA ALA A 20 -4.80 -13.98 14.95
C ALA A 20 -6.04 -13.25 14.41
N GLY A 21 -6.14 -11.95 14.71
CA GLY A 21 -7.09 -11.06 14.05
C GLY A 21 -6.99 -11.25 12.54
N GLY A 22 -8.14 -11.31 11.87
CA GLY A 22 -8.18 -11.50 10.42
C GLY A 22 -7.26 -10.48 9.74
N ALA A 23 -6.41 -10.95 8.82
CA ALA A 23 -5.59 -10.06 8.02
C ALA A 23 -6.51 -9.18 7.18
N LEU A 24 -6.72 -7.93 7.62
CA LEU A 24 -7.50 -6.91 6.89
C LEU A 24 -6.65 -6.14 5.87
N ALA A 25 -5.36 -6.46 5.78
CA ALA A 25 -4.36 -5.67 5.08
C ALA A 25 -4.24 -5.96 3.57
N SER A 26 -5.29 -6.49 2.92
CA SER A 26 -5.26 -6.60 1.47
C SER A 26 -5.67 -5.27 0.84
N SER A 27 -4.72 -4.63 0.17
CA SER A 27 -4.87 -3.39 -0.59
C SER A 27 -4.90 -3.60 -2.10
N HIS A 28 -4.90 -4.87 -2.54
CA HIS A 28 -4.93 -5.21 -3.96
C HIS A 28 -6.37 -5.13 -4.49
N ARG A 29 -6.55 -4.82 -5.77
CA ARG A 29 -7.86 -4.46 -6.39
C ARG A 29 -9.01 -5.43 -6.14
N GLU A 30 -8.72 -6.71 -5.91
CA GLU A 30 -9.71 -7.76 -5.65
C GLU A 30 -10.12 -7.83 -4.17
N ALA A 31 -9.48 -7.07 -3.29
CA ALA A 31 -9.81 -7.00 -1.88
C ALA A 31 -11.19 -6.35 -1.69
N PRO A 32 -12.09 -6.93 -0.87
CA PRO A 32 -13.43 -6.39 -0.64
C PRO A 32 -13.44 -4.93 -0.15
N SER A 33 -12.44 -4.52 0.63
CA SER A 33 -12.31 -3.17 1.20
C SER A 33 -12.08 -2.09 0.15
N ILE A 34 -11.43 -2.42 -0.97
CA ILE A 34 -11.06 -1.44 -2.00
C ILE A 34 -11.63 -1.75 -3.39
N ALA A 35 -12.45 -2.78 -3.54
CA ALA A 35 -13.08 -3.16 -4.82
C ALA A 35 -13.87 -2.01 -5.48
N GLY A 36 -14.47 -1.13 -4.68
CA GLY A 36 -15.17 0.08 -5.16
C GLY A 36 -14.28 1.30 -5.43
N SER A 37 -13.00 1.23 -5.07
CA SER A 37 -12.01 2.31 -5.20
C SER A 37 -10.73 1.80 -5.89
N PRO A 38 -10.82 1.27 -7.12
CA PRO A 38 -9.70 0.59 -7.79
C PRO A 38 -8.50 1.50 -8.07
N LYS A 39 -8.67 2.83 -7.99
CA LYS A 39 -7.58 3.80 -8.10
C LYS A 39 -6.67 3.86 -6.86
N LEU A 40 -7.08 3.22 -5.77
CA LEU A 40 -6.33 3.08 -4.51
C LEU A 40 -5.63 1.72 -4.40
N ASP A 41 -5.67 0.92 -5.47
CA ASP A 41 -4.98 -0.36 -5.58
C ASP A 41 -3.46 -0.18 -5.42
N ALA A 42 -2.94 -0.66 -4.29
CA ALA A 42 -1.51 -0.65 -3.97
C ALA A 42 -0.93 -2.01 -4.35
N THR A 43 -0.13 -2.02 -5.40
CA THR A 43 0.28 -3.27 -6.06
C THR A 43 1.51 -3.86 -5.40
N ASP A 44 2.52 -3.00 -5.21
CA ASP A 44 3.83 -3.41 -4.73
C ASP A 44 4.43 -2.32 -3.84
N PHE A 45 5.20 -2.76 -2.84
CA PHE A 45 5.99 -1.90 -1.98
C PHE A 45 7.43 -2.41 -1.93
N TYR A 46 8.38 -1.51 -2.15
CA TYR A 46 9.81 -1.82 -2.14
C TYR A 46 10.52 -0.95 -1.11
N MET A 47 11.45 -1.57 -0.38
CA MET A 47 12.29 -0.91 0.61
C MET A 47 13.71 -1.43 0.49
N PHE A 48 14.67 -0.55 0.27
CA PHE A 48 16.09 -0.92 0.13
C PHE A 48 17.01 0.23 0.53
N ARG A 49 18.25 -0.08 0.92
CA ARG A 49 19.26 0.96 1.16
C ARG A 49 19.60 1.64 -0.17
N SER A 50 19.66 2.97 -0.16
CA SER A 50 19.90 3.77 -1.36
C SER A 50 21.20 3.41 -2.07
N TYR A 51 21.14 3.32 -3.41
CA TYR A 51 22.29 3.11 -4.29
C TYR A 51 22.89 4.43 -4.82
N ASP A 52 22.29 5.57 -4.50
CA ASP A 52 22.82 6.88 -4.87
C ASP A 52 24.08 7.18 -4.03
N PRO A 53 25.26 7.43 -4.66
CA PRO A 53 26.51 7.70 -3.95
C PRO A 53 26.45 8.89 -2.99
N SER A 54 25.55 9.86 -3.22
CA SER A 54 25.34 11.01 -2.36
C SER A 54 24.35 10.77 -1.22
N ARG A 55 23.66 9.62 -1.22
CA ARG A 55 22.59 9.28 -0.25
C ARG A 55 22.78 7.89 0.36
N THR A 56 24.00 7.43 0.55
CA THR A 56 24.31 6.08 1.07
C THR A 56 23.75 5.81 2.48
N ALA A 57 23.49 6.86 3.27
CA ALA A 57 22.87 6.77 4.59
C ALA A 57 21.34 6.63 4.58
N TYR A 58 20.70 6.67 3.40
CA TYR A 58 19.24 6.71 3.27
C TYR A 58 18.67 5.33 2.96
N THR A 59 17.42 5.12 3.40
CA THR A 59 16.56 4.04 2.93
C THR A 59 15.61 4.59 1.88
N THR A 60 15.57 3.95 0.71
CA THR A 60 14.65 4.26 -0.37
C THR A 60 13.38 3.43 -0.19
N LEU A 61 12.24 4.11 -0.26
CA LEU A 61 10.90 3.52 -0.23
C LEU A 61 10.21 3.82 -1.56
N ILE A 62 9.57 2.81 -2.15
CA ILE A 62 8.77 2.95 -3.37
C ILE A 62 7.43 2.25 -3.10
N ALA A 63 6.33 2.94 -3.39
CA ALA A 63 4.98 2.40 -3.31
C ALA A 63 4.32 2.57 -4.68
N ASP A 64 3.97 1.45 -5.30
CA ASP A 64 3.36 1.41 -6.61
C ASP A 64 1.84 1.29 -6.48
N TYR A 65 1.14 2.09 -7.29
CA TYR A 65 -0.32 2.12 -7.36
C TYR A 65 -0.76 2.16 -8.81
N GLN A 66 -1.96 1.62 -9.09
CA GLN A 66 -2.55 1.56 -10.43
C GLN A 66 -1.64 0.82 -11.44
N PRO A 67 -1.62 -0.52 -11.41
CA PRO A 67 -0.69 -1.31 -12.22
C PRO A 67 -1.00 -1.24 -13.72
N GLY A 68 -0.08 -1.76 -14.54
CA GLY A 68 -0.35 -2.07 -15.94
C GLY A 68 -0.30 -0.89 -16.91
N GLN A 69 0.35 0.21 -16.53
CA GLN A 69 0.54 1.39 -17.38
C GLN A 69 1.74 1.21 -18.33
N LEU A 70 1.60 0.31 -19.30
CA LEU A 70 2.65 -0.01 -20.27
C LEU A 70 2.89 1.14 -21.27
N PRO A 71 4.11 1.29 -21.83
CA PRO A 71 4.45 2.36 -22.76
C PRO A 71 3.53 2.47 -24.00
N GLY A 72 2.97 1.35 -24.45
CA GLY A 72 2.04 1.31 -25.59
C GLY A 72 0.62 1.80 -25.28
N GLY A 73 0.28 2.05 -24.01
CA GLY A 73 -1.04 2.53 -23.58
C GLY A 73 -1.25 4.04 -23.73
N GLY A 74 -0.24 4.78 -24.21
CA GLY A 74 -0.33 6.22 -24.44
C GLY A 74 -1.39 6.61 -25.49
N PRO A 75 -1.79 7.90 -25.53
CA PRO A 75 -1.33 8.98 -24.67
C PRO A 75 -2.02 9.04 -23.30
N ASN A 76 -3.05 8.22 -23.06
CA ASN A 76 -3.91 8.31 -21.89
C ASN A 76 -3.51 7.29 -20.82
N TYR A 77 -2.82 7.79 -19.80
CA TYR A 77 -2.45 7.06 -18.60
C TYR A 77 -3.48 7.28 -17.48
N TYR A 78 -3.57 6.34 -16.54
CA TYR A 78 -4.47 6.46 -15.40
C TYR A 78 -3.98 7.55 -14.44
N SER A 79 -4.92 8.33 -13.93
CA SER A 79 -4.65 9.36 -12.93
C SER A 79 -4.90 8.83 -11.52
N MET A 80 -4.07 9.28 -10.57
CA MET A 80 -4.30 9.09 -9.14
C MET A 80 -5.67 9.68 -8.72
N ASP A 81 -6.25 9.14 -7.66
CA ASP A 81 -7.51 9.64 -7.13
C ASP A 81 -7.26 10.92 -6.31
N PRO A 82 -7.85 12.08 -6.67
CA PRO A 82 -7.67 13.31 -5.89
C PRO A 82 -8.36 13.25 -4.51
N ASN A 83 -9.33 12.35 -4.32
CA ASN A 83 -9.97 12.13 -3.02
C ASN A 83 -9.23 11.07 -2.18
N GLY A 84 -8.32 10.31 -2.80
CA GLY A 84 -7.49 9.31 -2.14
C GLY A 84 -6.50 9.90 -1.14
N LEU A 85 -6.24 9.16 -0.07
CA LEU A 85 -5.14 9.37 0.85
C LEU A 85 -4.19 8.19 0.73
N TYR A 86 -2.96 8.46 0.31
CA TYR A 86 -1.94 7.45 0.08
C TYR A 86 -0.88 7.59 1.17
N GLU A 87 -0.59 6.51 1.89
CA GLU A 87 0.30 6.56 3.06
C GLU A 87 1.29 5.41 3.08
N ILE A 88 2.50 5.70 3.56
CA ILE A 88 3.51 4.71 3.94
C ILE A 88 3.74 4.86 5.44
N HIS A 89 3.41 3.82 6.19
CA HIS A 89 3.54 3.77 7.65
C HIS A 89 4.81 3.01 8.00
N ILE A 90 5.65 3.60 8.86
CA ILE A 90 6.91 3.01 9.30
C ILE A 90 6.88 2.85 10.81
N ASP A 91 6.88 1.60 11.26
CA ASP A 91 7.23 1.21 12.62
C ASP A 91 8.72 0.86 12.65
N ASN A 92 9.51 1.64 13.41
CA ASN A 92 10.95 1.44 13.56
C ASN A 92 11.35 0.94 14.95
N ASN A 93 10.38 0.70 15.84
CA ASN A 93 10.59 0.25 17.21
C ASN A 93 9.95 -1.12 17.53
N ALA A 94 9.18 -1.66 16.57
CA ALA A 94 8.49 -2.95 16.59
C ALA A 94 7.33 -3.08 17.59
N ASP A 95 6.62 -1.98 17.91
CA ASP A 95 5.43 -2.00 18.76
C ASP A 95 4.11 -2.16 17.99
N GLY A 96 4.17 -2.23 16.66
CA GLY A 96 3.01 -2.37 15.77
C GLY A 96 2.26 -1.06 15.53
N LYS A 97 2.86 0.10 15.83
CA LYS A 97 2.33 1.43 15.56
C LYS A 97 3.31 2.22 14.74
N GLU A 98 2.80 3.12 13.93
CA GLU A 98 3.61 3.98 13.09
C GLU A 98 4.40 5.00 13.94
N ASP A 99 5.73 5.03 13.77
CA ASP A 99 6.62 6.08 14.27
C ASP A 99 6.76 7.23 13.25
N LEU A 100 6.59 6.91 11.96
CA LEU A 100 6.69 7.86 10.86
C LEU A 100 5.68 7.51 9.76
N THR A 101 4.98 8.54 9.27
CA THR A 101 4.03 8.41 8.16
C THR A 101 4.39 9.36 7.03
N PHE A 102 4.58 8.83 5.83
CA PHE A 102 4.65 9.62 4.61
C PHE A 102 3.28 9.63 3.95
N GLN A 103 2.70 10.82 3.78
CA GLN A 103 1.34 10.99 3.28
C GLN A 103 1.33 11.79 1.98
N PHE A 104 0.57 11.31 1.00
CA PHE A 104 0.45 11.92 -0.32
C PHE A 104 -1.02 12.17 -0.67
N ARG A 105 -1.28 13.35 -1.24
CA ARG A 105 -2.53 13.70 -1.91
C ARG A 105 -2.19 14.26 -3.29
N PHE A 106 -2.94 13.84 -4.29
CA PHE A 106 -2.70 14.22 -5.67
C PHE A 106 -3.72 15.24 -6.15
N THR A 107 -3.27 16.19 -6.97
CA THR A 107 -4.15 17.08 -7.73
C THR A 107 -3.90 16.84 -9.21
N ASN A 108 -4.93 16.38 -9.92
CA ASN A 108 -4.82 16.12 -11.34
C ASN A 108 -4.98 17.44 -12.11
N THR A 109 -3.96 17.81 -12.87
CA THR A 109 -3.97 19.03 -13.69
C THR A 109 -4.02 18.65 -15.16
N LEU A 110 -5.10 19.00 -15.85
CA LEU A 110 -5.20 18.89 -17.31
C LEU A 110 -4.44 20.07 -17.93
N ARG A 111 -3.46 19.77 -18.78
CA ARG A 111 -2.58 20.79 -19.39
C ARG A 111 -3.11 21.38 -20.71
N ASP A 112 -4.34 21.02 -21.10
CA ASP A 112 -5.00 21.44 -22.35
C ASP A 112 -4.04 21.50 -23.57
N ILE A 113 -3.27 20.42 -23.74
CA ILE A 113 -2.23 20.38 -24.77
C ILE A 113 -2.92 20.18 -26.12
N ALA A 114 -2.96 21.23 -26.93
CA ALA A 114 -3.38 21.14 -28.32
C ALA A 114 -2.31 20.39 -29.13
N LEU A 115 -2.66 19.24 -29.67
CA LEU A 115 -1.84 18.53 -30.65
C LEU A 115 -2.19 19.04 -32.06
N PRO A 116 -1.22 19.38 -32.91
CA PRO A 116 -1.48 19.69 -34.30
C PRO A 116 -1.89 18.40 -35.03
N VAL A 117 -3.19 18.15 -35.13
CA VAL A 117 -3.76 17.00 -35.86
C VAL A 117 -4.26 17.45 -37.23
N GLY A 118 -3.36 17.42 -38.22
CA GLY A 118 -3.65 17.68 -39.63
C GLY A 118 -3.67 19.16 -40.05
N ASP A 119 -3.57 19.41 -41.36
CA ASP A 119 -3.48 20.75 -41.98
C ASP A 119 -4.85 21.44 -42.13
N LYS A 120 -5.66 21.50 -41.07
CA LYS A 120 -6.93 22.26 -41.11
C LYS A 120 -7.04 23.25 -39.95
#